data_AF-A0A2G7LRJ0-F1
#
_entry.id   AF-A0A2G7LRJ0-F1
#
_cell.length_a   1.000
_cell.length_b   1.000
_cell.length_c   1.000
_cell.angle_alpha   90.00
_cell.angle_beta   90.00
_cell.angle_gamma   90.00
#
_symmetry.space_group_name_H-M   'P 1'
#
loop_
_entity.id
_entity.type
_entity.pdbx_description
1 polymer ?
#
loop_
_entity_poly.entity_id
_entity_poly.type
_entity_poly.pdbx_seq_one_letter_code
_entity_poly.pdbx_strand_id
1 'polypeptide(L)'
;MMGRSHLIIGTTVSLSVLQLAGMPLTAPAVTVALIGSLLPDIDEPNSLLVSKALPNSLIRLLQTILLPVAVFVYFYVQAKPWNLLLAILIAMVSFLPSRSLRKVLMFAIGLGLVFYGHAFAPWNLIAGSLLMLCTTLTHRGLTHTLYGTAVWTGLLYSTTHLQGPEIWVAGGTAYVMHLLADSLTNRGIRPLPPLKWRIRINLMSTGTKQGAVVENVCIVLALIVAWIAFSPLFL
;
A
#
# COMPACT_ATOMS: atom_id res chain seq x y z
N MET A 1 -4.11 11.72 -6.53
CA MET A 1 -4.62 11.40 -7.89
C MET A 1 -5.39 10.08 -7.82
N MET A 2 -5.90 9.54 -8.93
CA MET A 2 -6.39 8.16 -8.94
C MET A 2 -5.24 7.18 -8.67
N GLY A 3 -5.48 6.11 -7.93
CA GLY A 3 -4.45 5.11 -7.62
C GLY A 3 -3.80 4.47 -8.86
N ARG A 4 -4.54 4.36 -9.97
CA ARG A 4 -3.99 3.82 -11.24
C ARG A 4 -2.94 4.77 -11.82
N SER A 5 -3.20 6.07 -11.72
CA SER A 5 -2.28 7.12 -12.15
C SER A 5 -1.02 7.11 -11.29
N HIS A 6 -1.16 6.93 -9.96
CA HIS A 6 -0.01 6.72 -9.07
C HIS A 6 0.82 5.49 -9.44
N LEU A 7 0.17 4.35 -9.72
CA LEU A 7 0.87 3.14 -10.16
C LEU A 7 1.66 3.41 -11.44
N ILE A 8 1.03 3.95 -12.47
CA ILE A 8 1.67 4.21 -13.77
C ILE A 8 2.83 5.19 -13.61
N ILE A 9 2.60 6.35 -13.00
CA ILE A 9 3.62 7.41 -12.87
C ILE A 9 4.77 6.92 -12.00
N GLY A 10 4.45 6.40 -10.81
CA GLY A 10 5.43 5.98 -9.82
C GLY A 10 6.36 4.89 -10.33
N THR A 11 5.81 3.85 -10.97
CA THR A 11 6.64 2.77 -11.52
C THR A 11 7.44 3.22 -12.73
N THR A 12 6.80 3.93 -13.67
CA THR A 12 7.47 4.35 -14.90
C THR A 12 8.67 5.26 -14.59
N VAL A 13 8.47 6.26 -13.72
CA VAL A 13 9.56 7.17 -13.34
C VAL A 13 10.64 6.44 -12.54
N SER A 14 10.25 5.56 -11.61
CA SER A 14 11.21 4.79 -10.81
C SER A 14 12.12 3.90 -11.66
N LEU A 15 11.56 3.15 -12.60
CA LEU A 15 12.35 2.30 -13.51
C LEU A 15 13.22 3.12 -14.46
N SER A 16 12.72 4.27 -14.92
CA SER A 16 13.52 5.19 -15.76
C SER A 16 14.72 5.74 -14.98
N VAL A 17 14.55 6.07 -13.70
CA VAL A 17 15.65 6.52 -12.84
C VAL A 17 16.70 5.42 -12.65
N LEU A 18 16.28 4.17 -12.45
CA LEU A 18 17.24 3.05 -12.36
C LEU A 18 18.05 2.90 -13.65
N GLN A 19 17.37 2.90 -14.80
CA GLN A 19 18.01 2.77 -16.11
C GLN A 19 19.02 3.90 -16.37
N LEU A 20 18.61 5.16 -16.13
CA LEU A 20 19.49 6.34 -16.33
C LEU A 20 20.68 6.35 -15.37
N ALA A 21 20.55 5.76 -14.19
CA ALA A 21 21.63 5.64 -13.22
C ALA A 21 22.52 4.41 -13.46
N GLY A 22 22.30 3.65 -14.54
CA GLY A 22 23.05 2.43 -14.84
C GLY A 22 22.81 1.28 -13.86
N MET A 23 21.71 1.32 -13.10
CA MET A 23 21.35 0.27 -12.15
C MET A 23 20.57 -0.85 -12.84
N PRO A 24 20.80 -2.13 -12.49
CA PRO A 24 20.13 -3.25 -13.13
C PRO A 24 18.62 -3.26 -12.81
N LEU A 25 17.80 -3.55 -13.82
CA LEU A 25 16.34 -3.68 -13.69
C LEU A 25 15.97 -5.10 -13.27
N THR A 26 16.14 -5.39 -11.98
CA THR A 26 15.84 -6.71 -11.43
C THR A 26 14.33 -6.86 -11.15
N ALA A 27 13.82 -8.10 -11.19
CA ALA A 27 12.42 -8.38 -10.87
C ALA A 27 12.00 -7.91 -9.46
N PRO A 28 12.85 -8.03 -8.40
CA PRO A 28 12.58 -7.44 -7.10
C PRO A 28 12.43 -5.91 -7.15
N ALA A 29 13.30 -5.20 -7.88
CA ALA A 29 13.22 -3.74 -8.01
C ALA A 29 11.91 -3.29 -8.67
N VAL A 30 11.48 -3.97 -9.75
CA VAL A 30 10.19 -3.71 -10.41
C VAL A 30 9.01 -3.96 -9.45
N THR A 31 9.06 -5.06 -8.70
CA THR A 31 8.01 -5.41 -7.74
C THR A 31 7.90 -4.38 -6.63
N VAL A 32 9.04 -3.92 -6.11
CA VAL A 32 9.10 -2.93 -5.04
C VAL A 32 8.71 -1.54 -5.55
N ALA A 33 8.99 -1.19 -6.81
CA ALA A 33 8.46 0.03 -7.43
C ALA A 33 6.92 0.01 -7.52
N LEU A 34 6.34 -1.13 -7.95
CA LEU A 34 4.88 -1.32 -7.99
C LEU A 34 4.26 -1.14 -6.60
N ILE A 35 4.83 -1.80 -5.59
CA ILE A 35 4.35 -1.67 -4.21
C ILE A 35 4.54 -0.24 -3.72
N GLY A 36 5.73 0.35 -3.85
CA GLY A 36 6.04 1.70 -3.38
C GLY A 36 5.18 2.80 -4.01
N SER A 37 4.75 2.62 -5.27
CA SER A 37 3.85 3.55 -5.96
C SER A 37 2.43 3.60 -5.37
N LEU A 38 2.01 2.55 -4.67
CA LEU A 38 0.66 2.40 -4.10
C LEU A 38 0.65 2.30 -2.57
N LEU A 39 1.79 2.01 -1.95
CA LEU A 39 1.93 1.82 -0.52
C LEU A 39 1.42 3.01 0.30
N PRO A 40 1.64 4.29 -0.10
CA PRO A 40 1.16 5.42 0.70
C PRO A 40 -0.36 5.42 0.85
N ASP A 41 -1.09 4.96 -0.18
CA ASP A 41 -2.56 4.91 -0.19
C ASP A 41 -3.12 3.70 0.58
N ILE A 42 -2.30 2.79 1.12
CA ILE A 42 -2.78 1.56 1.76
C ILE A 42 -3.72 1.83 2.95
N ASP A 43 -3.61 2.99 3.58
CA ASP A 43 -4.45 3.46 4.67
C ASP A 43 -5.82 3.99 4.21
N GLU A 44 -6.01 4.23 2.91
CA GLU A 44 -7.29 4.60 2.31
C GLU A 44 -8.17 3.32 2.11
N PRO A 45 -9.45 3.30 2.55
CA PRO A 45 -10.30 2.11 2.65
C PRO A 45 -10.68 1.53 1.28
N ASN A 46 -10.52 2.32 0.22
CA ASN A 46 -10.70 1.91 -1.18
C ASN A 46 -9.37 1.86 -1.94
N SER A 47 -8.24 1.70 -1.24
CA SER A 47 -6.93 1.60 -1.88
C SER A 47 -6.89 0.45 -2.88
N LEU A 48 -6.19 0.64 -3.99
CA LEU A 48 -6.12 -0.38 -5.05
C LEU A 48 -5.47 -1.67 -4.57
N LEU A 49 -4.43 -1.58 -3.72
CA LEU A 49 -3.77 -2.74 -3.14
C LEU A 49 -4.74 -3.56 -2.29
N VAL A 50 -5.41 -2.92 -1.31
CA VAL A 50 -6.28 -3.63 -0.37
C VAL A 50 -7.57 -4.10 -1.05
N SER A 51 -8.15 -3.30 -1.95
CA SER A 51 -9.37 -3.68 -2.68
C SER A 51 -9.16 -4.86 -3.62
N LYS A 52 -7.97 -5.01 -4.20
CA LYS A 52 -7.63 -6.14 -5.05
C LYS A 52 -7.19 -7.38 -4.27
N ALA A 53 -6.44 -7.21 -3.17
CA ALA A 53 -6.01 -8.32 -2.31
C ALA A 53 -7.18 -8.93 -1.52
N LEU A 54 -8.09 -8.09 -1.02
CA LEU A 54 -9.26 -8.51 -0.24
C LEU A 54 -10.55 -8.03 -0.95
N PRO A 55 -10.98 -8.58 -2.08
CA PRO A 55 -12.13 -8.06 -2.81
C PRO A 55 -13.45 -8.15 -2.03
N ASN A 56 -14.42 -7.28 -2.33
CA ASN A 56 -15.71 -7.26 -1.62
C ASN A 56 -16.46 -8.59 -1.71
N SER A 57 -16.30 -9.33 -2.80
CA SER A 57 -16.83 -10.69 -2.97
C SER A 57 -16.24 -11.66 -1.94
N LEU A 58 -14.92 -11.64 -1.74
CA LEU A 58 -14.24 -12.45 -0.74
C LEU A 58 -14.69 -12.07 0.68
N ILE A 59 -14.77 -10.77 0.98
CA ILE A 59 -15.26 -10.29 2.28
C ILE A 59 -16.68 -10.79 2.55
N ARG A 60 -17.59 -10.68 1.57
CA ARG A 60 -18.97 -11.19 1.69
C ARG A 60 -19.01 -12.70 1.84
N LEU A 61 -18.20 -13.43 1.08
CA LEU A 61 -18.08 -14.88 1.19
C LEU A 61 -17.65 -15.28 2.62
N LEU A 62 -16.62 -14.62 3.16
CA LEU A 62 -16.19 -14.82 4.55
C LEU A 62 -17.33 -14.54 5.54
N GLN A 63 -18.05 -13.43 5.40
CA GLN A 63 -19.21 -13.12 6.26
C GLN A 63 -20.28 -14.22 6.20
N THR A 64 -20.59 -14.71 5.00
CA THR A 64 -21.57 -15.81 4.83
C THR A 64 -21.10 -17.14 5.40
N ILE A 65 -19.79 -17.41 5.41
CA ILE A 65 -19.20 -18.64 5.99
C ILE A 65 -19.12 -18.54 7.52
N LEU A 66 -18.84 -17.36 8.08
CA LEU A 66 -18.71 -17.18 9.52
C LEU A 66 -20.02 -17.43 10.28
N LEU A 67 -21.18 -17.19 9.66
CA LEU A 67 -22.50 -17.44 10.27
C LEU A 67 -22.74 -18.93 10.59
N PRO A 68 -22.69 -19.88 9.63
CA PRO A 68 -22.82 -21.30 9.94
C PRO A 68 -21.67 -21.81 10.82
N VAL A 69 -20.48 -21.21 10.74
CA VAL A 69 -19.37 -21.55 11.66
C VAL A 69 -19.70 -21.17 13.10
N ALA A 70 -20.31 -20.01 13.36
CA ALA A 70 -20.75 -19.63 14.70
C ALA A 70 -21.78 -20.63 15.27
N VAL A 71 -22.74 -21.04 14.43
CA VAL A 71 -23.74 -22.07 14.79
C VAL A 71 -23.05 -23.41 15.09
N PHE A 72 -22.13 -23.83 14.23
CA PHE A 72 -21.38 -25.08 14.40
C PHE A 72 -20.58 -25.10 15.70
N VAL A 73 -19.87 -24.00 16.02
CA VAL A 73 -19.10 -23.87 17.26
C VAL A 73 -20.00 -24.02 18.49
N TYR A 74 -21.19 -23.44 18.47
CA TYR A 74 -22.11 -23.50 19.59
C TYR A 74 -22.65 -24.92 19.83
N PHE A 75 -23.02 -25.65 18.77
CA PHE A 75 -23.71 -26.94 18.90
C PHE A 75 -22.77 -28.16 18.92
N TYR A 76 -21.64 -28.12 18.22
CA TYR A 76 -20.85 -29.32 17.90
C TYR A 76 -19.45 -29.35 18.51
N VAL A 77 -18.89 -28.20 18.90
CA VAL A 77 -17.62 -28.19 19.63
C VAL A 77 -17.90 -28.53 21.09
N GLN A 78 -17.15 -29.48 21.66
CA GLN A 78 -17.33 -29.96 23.04
C GLN A 78 -17.63 -28.81 24.00
N ALA A 79 -18.72 -28.95 24.76
CA ALA A 79 -19.28 -27.90 25.61
C ALA A 79 -18.27 -27.43 26.68
N LYS A 80 -17.49 -26.40 26.30
CA LYS A 80 -16.69 -25.60 27.21
C LYS A 80 -17.44 -24.28 27.41
N PRO A 81 -17.37 -23.67 28.62
CA PRO A 81 -18.09 -22.43 28.91
C PRO A 81 -17.72 -21.29 27.94
N TRP A 82 -16.54 -21.37 27.32
CA TRP A 82 -16.03 -20.40 26.36
C TRP A 82 -16.64 -20.51 24.94
N ASN A 83 -17.31 -21.61 24.59
CA ASN A 83 -17.82 -21.81 23.22
C ASN A 83 -18.96 -20.85 22.86
N LEU A 84 -19.84 -20.54 23.83
CA LEU A 84 -20.88 -19.53 23.63
C LEU A 84 -20.27 -18.15 23.34
N LEU A 85 -19.27 -17.77 24.13
CA LEU A 85 -18.55 -16.51 23.93
C LEU A 85 -17.85 -16.48 22.56
N LEU A 86 -17.22 -17.58 22.15
CA LEU A 86 -16.56 -17.70 20.85
C LEU A 86 -17.57 -17.60 19.69
N ALA A 87 -18.71 -18.29 19.78
CA ALA A 87 -19.77 -18.24 18.79
C ALA A 87 -20.36 -16.82 18.65
N ILE A 88 -20.60 -16.13 19.78
CA ILE A 88 -21.06 -14.74 19.78
C ILE A 88 -20.02 -13.83 19.10
N LEU A 89 -18.73 -14.00 19.41
CA LEU A 89 -17.66 -13.19 18.82
C LEU A 89 -17.57 -13.41 17.30
N ILE A 90 -17.63 -14.66 16.83
CA ILE A 90 -17.65 -14.99 15.40
C ILE A 90 -18.87 -14.36 14.70
N ALA A 91 -20.05 -14.48 15.32
CA ALA A 91 -21.27 -13.86 14.80
C ALA A 91 -21.12 -12.33 14.70
N MET A 92 -20.63 -11.67 15.76
CA MET A 92 -20.38 -10.22 15.75
C MET A 92 -19.41 -9.79 14.64
N VAL A 93 -18.32 -10.54 14.42
CA VAL A 93 -17.36 -10.27 13.34
C VAL A 93 -18.03 -10.38 11.97
N SER A 94 -18.94 -11.34 11.77
CA SER A 94 -19.65 -11.51 10.49
C SER A 94 -20.52 -10.30 10.12
N PHE A 95 -21.05 -9.56 11.10
CA PHE A 95 -21.88 -8.37 10.88
C PHE A 95 -21.09 -7.05 10.76
N LEU A 96 -19.75 -7.09 10.86
CA LEU A 96 -18.94 -5.88 10.69
C LEU A 96 -19.08 -5.30 9.27
N PRO A 97 -19.06 -3.96 9.12
CA PRO A 97 -18.98 -3.34 7.80
C PRO A 97 -17.76 -3.86 7.03
N SER A 98 -17.89 -4.05 5.71
CA SER A 98 -16.80 -4.58 4.88
C SER A 98 -15.49 -3.79 5.03
N ARG A 99 -15.58 -2.46 5.25
CA ARG A 99 -14.42 -1.60 5.55
C ARG A 99 -13.69 -1.98 6.85
N SER A 100 -14.44 -2.32 7.89
CA SER A 100 -13.89 -2.69 9.20
C SER A 100 -13.34 -4.10 9.15
N LEU A 101 -14.04 -5.02 8.47
CA LEU A 101 -13.58 -6.39 8.32
C LEU A 101 -12.26 -6.48 7.55
N ARG A 102 -12.06 -5.64 6.53
CA ARG A 102 -10.75 -5.50 5.85
C ARG A 102 -9.63 -5.13 6.83
N LYS A 103 -9.87 -4.16 7.72
CA LYS A 103 -8.87 -3.77 8.73
C LYS A 103 -8.56 -4.91 9.70
N VAL A 104 -9.58 -5.62 10.15
CA VAL A 104 -9.40 -6.81 11.02
C VAL A 104 -8.57 -7.87 10.32
N LEU A 105 -8.88 -8.19 9.06
CA LEU A 105 -8.12 -9.16 8.27
C LEU A 105 -6.68 -8.72 8.04
N MET A 106 -6.45 -7.45 7.66
CA MET A 106 -5.09 -6.91 7.49
C MET A 106 -4.29 -7.00 8.79
N PHE A 107 -4.91 -6.68 9.93
CA PHE A 107 -4.28 -6.81 11.24
C PHE A 107 -3.95 -8.27 11.56
N ALA A 108 -4.89 -9.20 11.33
CA ALA A 108 -4.68 -10.62 11.58
C ALA A 108 -3.60 -11.23 10.67
N ILE A 109 -3.57 -10.85 9.39
CA ILE A 109 -2.50 -11.23 8.45
C ILE A 109 -1.16 -10.68 8.95
N GLY A 110 -1.12 -9.41 9.34
CA GLY A 110 0.08 -8.78 9.88
C GLY A 110 0.59 -9.49 11.15
N LEU A 111 -0.32 -9.84 12.06
CA LEU A 111 -0.02 -10.61 13.26
C LEU A 111 0.57 -11.98 12.92
N GLY A 112 -0.03 -12.68 11.95
CA GLY A 112 0.48 -13.97 11.47
C GLY A 112 1.88 -13.87 10.88
N LEU A 113 2.15 -12.81 10.11
CA LEU A 113 3.49 -12.55 9.55
C LEU A 113 4.53 -12.26 10.63
N VAL A 114 4.16 -11.54 11.69
CA VAL A 114 5.04 -11.24 12.84
C VAL A 114 5.39 -12.51 13.62
N PHE A 115 4.38 -13.32 13.99
CA PHE A 115 4.60 -14.49 14.85
C PHE A 115 5.16 -15.71 14.11
N TYR A 116 4.71 -15.94 12.87
CA TYR A 116 5.04 -17.15 12.12
C TYR A 116 5.85 -16.85 10.85
N GLY A 117 5.59 -15.72 10.21
CA GLY A 117 6.24 -15.37 8.94
C GLY A 117 7.75 -15.17 9.04
N HIS A 118 8.25 -14.66 10.17
CA HIS A 118 9.68 -14.42 10.38
C HIS A 118 10.54 -15.68 10.21
N ALA A 119 10.01 -16.86 10.55
CA ALA A 119 10.70 -18.14 10.41
C ALA A 119 11.00 -18.51 8.95
N PHE A 120 10.18 -18.03 8.00
CA PHE A 120 10.39 -18.27 6.56
C PHE A 120 11.29 -17.21 5.93
N ALA A 121 11.10 -15.95 6.32
CA ALA A 121 11.92 -14.84 5.83
C ALA A 121 11.93 -13.70 6.86
N PRO A 122 13.09 -13.12 7.17
CA PRO A 122 13.19 -12.08 8.19
C PRO A 122 12.35 -10.83 7.85
N TRP A 123 12.17 -10.57 6.55
CA TRP A 123 11.38 -9.47 5.99
C TRP A 123 9.90 -9.51 6.38
N ASN A 124 9.37 -10.69 6.70
CA ASN A 124 7.96 -10.86 7.08
C ASN A 124 7.63 -10.18 8.40
N LEU A 125 8.60 -10.05 9.31
CA LEU A 125 8.43 -9.30 10.55
C LEU A 125 8.13 -7.82 10.25
N ILE A 126 8.88 -7.24 9.31
CA ILE A 126 8.73 -5.85 8.88
C ILE A 126 7.40 -5.68 8.16
N ALA A 127 7.10 -6.55 7.19
CA ALA A 127 5.85 -6.50 6.43
C ALA A 127 4.62 -6.64 7.35
N GLY A 128 4.66 -7.56 8.31
CA GLY A 128 3.60 -7.76 9.28
C GLY A 128 3.40 -6.55 10.21
N SER A 129 4.50 -5.98 10.71
CA SER A 129 4.47 -4.78 11.55
C SER A 129 3.89 -3.57 10.80
N LEU A 130 4.30 -3.36 9.55
CA LEU A 130 3.78 -2.29 8.70
C LEU A 130 2.28 -2.45 8.41
N LEU A 131 1.83 -3.67 8.08
CA LEU A 131 0.41 -3.96 7.87
C LEU A 131 -0.42 -3.66 9.11
N MET A 132 0.04 -4.08 10.29
CA MET A 132 -0.62 -3.79 11.56
C MET A 132 -0.69 -2.27 11.81
N LEU A 133 0.43 -1.56 11.63
CA LEU A 133 0.48 -0.10 11.81
C LEU A 133 -0.54 0.60 10.91
N CYS A 134 -0.59 0.24 9.62
CA CYS A 134 -1.50 0.82 8.63
C CYS A 134 -2.99 0.71 9.02
N THR A 135 -3.39 -0.32 9.78
CA THR A 135 -4.78 -0.44 10.25
C THR A 135 -5.18 0.62 11.28
N THR A 136 -4.20 1.13 12.02
CA THR A 136 -4.37 2.11 13.11
C THR A 136 -4.17 3.55 12.66
N LEU A 137 -3.52 3.77 11.50
CA LEU A 137 -3.30 5.10 10.97
C LEU A 137 -4.61 5.74 10.50
N THR A 138 -4.76 7.02 10.82
CA THR A 138 -5.83 7.85 10.27
C THR A 138 -5.57 8.10 8.79
N HIS A 139 -6.63 8.12 7.98
CA HIS A 139 -6.60 8.46 6.57
C HIS A 139 -5.67 9.63 6.23
N ARG A 140 -4.72 9.41 5.32
CA ARG A 140 -3.74 10.39 4.84
C ARG A 140 -2.88 10.97 5.98
N GLY A 141 -2.52 10.08 6.91
CA GLY A 141 -1.77 10.37 8.12
C GLY A 141 -0.27 10.25 7.88
N LEU A 142 0.36 9.27 8.53
CA LEU A 142 1.82 9.09 8.49
C LEU A 142 2.34 8.57 7.14
N THR A 143 1.52 7.88 6.35
CA THR A 143 1.91 7.35 5.04
C THR A 143 2.17 8.47 4.02
N HIS A 144 1.46 9.60 4.10
CA HIS A 144 1.67 10.75 3.21
C HIS A 144 2.69 11.77 3.75
N THR A 145 3.76 11.28 4.40
CA THR A 145 4.83 12.09 5.02
C THR A 145 6.21 11.70 4.50
N LEU A 146 7.18 12.61 4.65
CA LEU A 146 8.59 12.29 4.39
C LEU A 146 9.13 11.24 5.36
N TYR A 147 8.58 11.14 6.57
CA TYR A 147 8.90 10.07 7.52
C TYR A 147 8.49 8.71 6.96
N GLY A 148 7.29 8.62 6.38
CA GLY A 148 6.80 7.40 5.73
C GLY A 148 7.73 6.94 4.60
N THR A 149 8.16 7.88 3.75
CA THR A 149 9.16 7.61 2.72
C THR A 149 10.50 7.17 3.30
N ALA A 150 11.02 7.88 4.30
CA ALA A 150 12.31 7.55 4.92
C ALA A 150 12.27 6.17 5.59
N VAL A 151 11.19 5.84 6.29
CA VAL A 151 10.97 4.52 6.90
C VAL A 151 10.91 3.45 5.81
N TRP A 152 10.11 3.64 4.76
CA TRP A 152 10.00 2.67 3.66
C TRP A 152 11.35 2.42 2.96
N THR A 153 12.02 3.49 2.55
CA THR A 153 13.32 3.41 1.88
C THR A 153 14.39 2.84 2.81
N GLY A 154 14.41 3.23 4.08
CA GLY A 154 15.35 2.74 5.10
C GLY A 154 15.14 1.25 5.40
N LEU A 155 13.88 0.79 5.45
CA LEU A 155 13.56 -0.63 5.58
C LEU A 155 14.08 -1.41 4.37
N LEU A 156 13.78 -0.96 3.15
CA LEU A 156 14.30 -1.60 1.93
C LEU A 156 15.84 -1.61 1.93
N TYR A 157 16.49 -0.51 2.30
CA TYR A 157 17.95 -0.43 2.40
C TYR A 157 18.50 -1.46 3.39
N SER A 158 18.00 -1.46 4.64
CA SER A 158 18.48 -2.38 5.67
C SER A 158 18.34 -3.86 5.27
N THR A 159 17.32 -4.17 4.47
CA THR A 159 16.98 -5.54 4.08
C THR A 159 17.64 -5.98 2.78
N THR A 160 17.93 -5.06 1.86
CA THR A 160 18.36 -5.40 0.49
C THR A 160 19.69 -4.80 0.09
N HIS A 161 20.36 -4.00 0.93
CA HIS A 161 21.63 -3.36 0.59
C HIS A 161 22.73 -4.33 0.11
N LEU A 162 22.74 -5.58 0.59
CA LEU A 162 23.69 -6.60 0.14
C LEU A 162 23.37 -7.17 -1.26
N GLN A 163 22.13 -7.02 -1.73
CA GLN A 163 21.66 -7.52 -3.02
C GLN A 163 21.89 -6.49 -4.14
N GLY A 164 21.96 -5.21 -3.77
CA GLY A 164 22.21 -4.10 -4.69
C GLY A 164 21.40 -2.84 -4.32
N PRO A 165 21.78 -1.66 -4.85
CA PRO A 165 21.07 -0.42 -4.56
C PRO A 165 19.71 -0.29 -5.24
N GLU A 166 19.49 -1.03 -6.33
CA GLU A 166 18.34 -0.87 -7.21
C GLU A 166 16.99 -1.08 -6.50
N ILE A 167 16.93 -1.96 -5.50
CA ILE A 167 15.66 -2.31 -4.84
C ILE A 167 15.16 -1.14 -3.96
N TRP A 168 16.03 -0.60 -3.11
CA TRP A 168 15.64 0.49 -2.22
C TRP A 168 15.55 1.84 -2.94
N VAL A 169 16.35 2.05 -4.00
CA VAL A 169 16.18 3.20 -4.89
C VAL A 169 14.84 3.10 -5.63
N ALA A 170 14.48 1.94 -6.17
CA ALA A 170 13.20 1.76 -6.85
C ALA A 170 12.01 2.06 -5.92
N GLY A 171 11.99 1.42 -4.75
CA GLY A 171 10.90 1.63 -3.78
C GLY A 171 10.81 3.05 -3.27
N GLY A 172 11.95 3.67 -2.95
CA GLY A 172 12.00 5.05 -2.48
C GLY A 172 11.56 6.06 -3.53
N THR A 173 12.06 5.94 -4.76
CA THR A 173 11.68 6.83 -5.87
C THR A 173 10.20 6.70 -6.22
N ALA A 174 9.65 5.49 -6.25
CA ALA A 174 8.22 5.27 -6.50
C ALA A 174 7.34 5.90 -5.40
N TYR A 175 7.74 5.78 -4.13
CA TYR A 175 7.04 6.40 -3.00
C TYR A 175 7.11 7.93 -3.06
N VAL A 176 8.28 8.49 -3.35
CA VAL A 176 8.45 9.95 -3.52
C VAL A 176 7.57 10.45 -4.66
N MET A 177 7.56 9.77 -5.81
CA MET A 177 6.73 10.15 -6.95
C MET A 177 5.25 10.10 -6.64
N HIS A 178 4.81 9.16 -5.79
CA HIS A 178 3.46 9.17 -5.26
C HIS A 178 3.16 10.46 -4.48
N LEU A 179 4.03 10.85 -3.54
CA LEU A 179 3.83 12.08 -2.73
C LEU A 179 3.86 13.35 -3.59
N LEU A 180 4.77 13.42 -4.56
CA LEU A 180 4.85 14.53 -5.52
C LEU A 180 3.57 14.63 -6.34
N ALA A 181 3.06 13.50 -6.85
CA ALA A 181 1.78 13.43 -7.54
C ALA A 181 0.63 13.95 -6.65
N ASP A 182 0.59 13.56 -5.38
CA ASP A 182 -0.46 14.02 -4.47
C ASP A 182 -0.32 15.51 -4.07
N SER A 183 0.90 16.07 -4.12
CA SER A 183 1.15 17.50 -3.91
C SER A 183 0.55 18.39 -5.02
N LEU A 184 0.29 17.84 -6.22
CA LEU A 184 -0.38 18.56 -7.31
C LEU A 184 -1.89 18.75 -7.05
N THR A 185 -2.47 17.96 -6.14
CA THR A 185 -3.90 17.99 -5.85
C THR A 185 -4.28 19.12 -4.89
N ASN A 186 -5.57 19.48 -4.88
CA ASN A 186 -6.13 20.45 -3.93
C ASN A 186 -5.99 20.02 -2.45
N ARG A 187 -5.87 18.72 -2.19
CA ARG A 187 -5.67 18.17 -0.84
C ARG A 187 -4.22 18.35 -0.41
N GLY A 188 -3.27 18.12 -1.32
CA GLY A 188 -1.84 18.16 -1.07
C GLY A 188 -1.35 17.10 -0.09
N ILE A 189 -0.10 17.26 0.35
CA ILE A 189 0.54 16.40 1.35
C ILE A 189 0.98 17.20 2.58
N ARG A 190 1.16 16.51 3.70
CA ARG A 190 1.74 17.05 4.95
C ARG A 190 3.08 16.37 5.20
N PRO A 191 4.19 16.88 4.64
CA PRO A 191 5.45 16.15 4.64
C PRO A 191 6.07 15.99 6.03
N LEU A 192 5.84 16.94 6.96
CA LEU A 192 6.56 17.04 8.24
C LEU A 192 5.61 17.27 9.46
N PRO A 193 4.65 16.38 9.77
CA PRO A 193 3.89 16.49 11.02
C PRO A 193 4.82 16.42 12.25
N PRO A 194 4.59 17.19 13.33
CA PRO A 194 3.36 17.91 13.67
C PRO A 194 3.24 19.31 13.04
N LEU A 195 4.20 19.76 12.23
CA LEU A 195 4.06 21.06 11.56
C LEU A 195 2.82 21.00 10.65
N LYS A 196 1.94 22.00 10.78
CA LYS A 196 0.68 22.09 10.01
C LYS A 196 0.91 22.45 8.54
N TRP A 197 2.16 22.60 8.12
CA TRP A 197 2.56 22.97 6.77
C TRP A 197 2.11 21.92 5.74
N ARG A 198 1.58 22.39 4.61
CA ARG A 198 1.08 21.56 3.52
C ARG A 198 1.74 21.98 2.22
N ILE A 199 2.21 21.01 1.44
CA ILE A 199 2.62 21.23 0.06
C ILE A 199 1.41 20.92 -0.82
N ARG A 200 0.87 21.96 -1.46
CA ARG A 200 -0.24 21.84 -2.42
C ARG A 200 -0.09 22.89 -3.53
N ILE A 201 -0.11 22.42 -4.78
CA ILE A 201 -0.04 23.29 -5.97
C ILE A 201 -1.47 23.60 -6.49
N ASN A 202 -2.48 22.86 -6.03
CA ASN A 202 -3.91 23.05 -6.35
C ASN A 202 -4.22 23.02 -7.86
N LEU A 203 -3.54 22.15 -8.61
CA LEU A 203 -3.76 22.01 -10.06
C LEU A 203 -4.97 21.16 -10.39
N MET A 204 -5.38 20.26 -9.49
CA MET A 204 -6.44 19.32 -9.77
C MET A 204 -7.28 18.90 -8.56
N SER A 205 -8.51 18.49 -8.86
CA SER A 205 -9.38 17.73 -7.98
C SER A 205 -9.57 16.33 -8.55
N THR A 206 -9.43 15.30 -7.72
CA THR A 206 -9.57 13.90 -8.14
C THR A 206 -11.01 13.61 -8.58
N GLY A 207 -11.17 12.93 -9.73
CA GLY A 207 -12.48 12.55 -10.27
C GLY A 207 -13.18 13.62 -11.13
N THR A 208 -12.56 14.77 -11.38
CA THR A 208 -13.10 15.79 -12.30
C THR A 208 -12.49 15.67 -13.70
N LYS A 209 -13.17 16.21 -14.72
CA LYS A 209 -12.64 16.24 -16.10
C LYS A 209 -11.30 16.97 -16.19
N GLN A 210 -11.18 18.13 -15.53
CA GLN A 210 -9.93 18.89 -15.46
C GLN A 210 -8.84 18.09 -14.74
N GLY A 211 -9.19 17.38 -13.66
CA GLY A 211 -8.25 16.51 -12.97
C GLY A 211 -7.73 15.38 -13.86
N ALA A 212 -8.60 14.77 -14.67
CA ALA A 212 -8.19 13.74 -15.64
C ALA A 212 -7.18 14.27 -16.68
N VAL A 213 -7.31 15.53 -17.11
CA VAL A 213 -6.33 16.16 -18.00
C VAL A 213 -4.96 16.25 -17.31
N VAL A 214 -4.91 16.74 -16.07
CA VAL A 214 -3.66 16.83 -15.30
C VAL A 214 -3.04 15.44 -15.07
N GLU A 215 -3.86 14.44 -14.76
CA GLU A 215 -3.39 13.05 -14.62
C GLU A 215 -2.77 12.52 -15.91
N ASN A 216 -3.43 12.72 -17.05
CA ASN A 216 -2.91 12.29 -18.35
C ASN A 216 -1.62 13.03 -18.72
N VAL A 217 -1.52 14.33 -18.45
CA VAL A 217 -0.28 15.09 -18.66
C VAL A 217 0.86 14.49 -17.84
N CYS A 218 0.63 14.19 -16.56
CA CYS A 218 1.66 13.57 -15.72
C CYS A 218 2.07 12.17 -16.22
N ILE A 219 1.12 11.39 -16.73
CA ILE A 219 1.39 10.08 -17.34
C ILE A 219 2.24 10.25 -18.61
N VAL A 220 1.88 11.18 -19.50
CA VAL A 220 2.65 11.45 -20.73
C VAL A 220 4.07 11.90 -20.38
N LEU A 221 4.25 12.78 -19.39
CA LEU A 221 5.58 13.19 -18.94
C LEU A 221 6.39 11.99 -18.40
N ALA A 222 5.78 11.10 -17.61
CA ALA A 222 6.44 9.89 -17.14
C ALA A 222 6.86 8.98 -18.31
N LEU A 223 6.02 8.84 -19.34
CA LEU A 223 6.35 8.07 -20.55
C LEU A 223 7.45 8.72 -21.38
N ILE A 224 7.52 10.05 -21.45
CA ILE A 224 8.63 10.75 -22.10
C ILE A 224 9.95 10.47 -21.36
N VAL A 225 9.94 10.50 -20.02
CA VAL A 225 11.12 10.15 -19.23
C VAL A 225 11.55 8.70 -19.49
N ALA A 226 10.61 7.76 -19.57
CA ALA A 226 10.90 6.39 -19.95
C ALA A 226 11.46 6.27 -21.37
N TRP A 227 10.89 7.00 -22.34
CA TRP A 227 11.42 7.04 -23.69
C TRP A 227 12.88 7.50 -23.71
N ILE A 228 13.22 8.56 -22.98
CA ILE A 228 14.59 9.05 -22.87
C ILE A 228 15.50 7.99 -22.23
N ALA A 229 15.03 7.33 -21.16
CA ALA A 229 15.83 6.35 -20.44
C ALA A 229 16.12 5.06 -21.22
N PHE A 230 15.17 4.61 -22.04
CA PHE A 230 15.23 3.29 -22.69
C PHE A 230 15.49 3.36 -24.20
N SER A 231 15.42 4.53 -24.82
CA SER A 231 15.65 4.65 -26.26
C SER A 231 17.13 4.51 -26.59
N PRO A 232 17.50 3.67 -27.57
CA PRO A 232 18.89 3.53 -28.03
C PRO A 232 19.45 4.82 -28.67
N LEU A 233 18.60 5.83 -28.90
CA LEU A 233 19.04 7.13 -29.39
C LEU A 233 19.79 7.95 -28.32
N PHE A 234 19.64 7.62 -27.03
CA PHE A 234 20.21 8.36 -25.91
C PHE A 234 21.13 7.49 -25.01
N LEU A 235 21.36 6.23 -25.39
CA LEU A 235 22.27 5.28 -24.73
C LEU A 235 23.55 5.14 -25.55
#